data_AF-A0A1I7VQU1-F1
#
_entry.id   AF-A0A1I7VQU1-F1
#
_cell.length_a   1.000
_cell.length_b   1.000
_cell.length_c   1.000
_cell.angle_alpha   90.00
_cell.angle_beta   90.00
_cell.angle_gamma   90.00
#
_symmetry.space_group_name_H-M   'P 1'
#
loop_
_entity.id
_entity.type
_entity.pdbx_description
1 polymer ?
#
loop_
_entity_poly.entity_id
_entity_poly.type
_entity_poly.pdbx_seq_one_letter_code
_entity_poly.pdbx_strand_id
1 'polypeptide(L)'
;MVFLIALYIPFWTYLKHENKAIPKHDRIEGGATKILGITWINDKDTIRVTLKPWIEHELTKRNQILDKDDKEAWRSLTKEWLADIIEIPRLATKKLSDQQVHVFTDASSVAYSVAVHILNKHTDERNSAILFAKSRLAPIKSMIIPRLKLLAILTGVRAANFVIKQLSMGKIPVVLWSDSKCALHWIQSRSKLLPKFIQNRVEEIRKVNFSFRYVPSEDNPVDIVTKGLSSVKLRQYKLWWEGPSWLTSPESGWLQWEYQSQKNLKRDNESLQRSPLKQSR
;
A
#
# COMPACT_ATOMS: atom_id res chain seq x y z
N MET A 1 -20.54 2.88 -3.19
CA MET A 1 -20.18 4.25 -3.61
C MET A 1 -18.82 4.57 -3.02
N VAL A 2 -17.78 4.14 -3.74
CA VAL A 2 -16.38 4.21 -3.32
C VAL A 2 -15.52 4.22 -4.60
N PHE A 3 -14.64 5.21 -4.74
CA PHE A 3 -13.75 5.48 -5.89
C PHE A 3 -12.46 6.24 -5.49
N LEU A 4 -11.27 5.71 -5.77
CA LEU A 4 -10.25 6.54 -6.43
C LEU A 4 -9.09 5.68 -6.92
N ILE A 5 -9.21 5.12 -8.12
CA ILE A 5 -8.07 4.49 -8.80
C ILE A 5 -7.10 5.58 -9.25
N ALA A 6 -6.05 5.79 -8.45
CA ALA A 6 -4.80 6.35 -8.92
C ALA A 6 -3.81 5.19 -9.08
N LEU A 7 -3.67 4.69 -10.31
CA LEU A 7 -2.58 3.77 -10.66
C LEU A 7 -1.33 4.60 -10.92
N TYR A 8 -0.51 4.74 -9.87
CA TYR A 8 0.86 5.24 -10.05
C TYR A 8 1.76 4.06 -10.42
N ILE A 9 1.75 3.69 -11.69
CA ILE A 9 2.81 2.87 -12.28
C ILE A 9 4.04 3.78 -12.35
N PRO A 10 5.21 3.39 -11.81
CA PRO A 10 6.30 4.32 -11.58
C PRO A 10 6.96 4.70 -12.90
N PHE A 11 6.43 5.72 -13.57
CA PHE A 11 7.19 6.49 -14.56
C PHE A 11 7.12 7.96 -14.20
N TRP A 12 8.22 8.40 -13.60
CA TRP A 12 8.70 9.78 -13.52
C TRP A 12 7.62 10.86 -13.67
N THR A 13 7.00 11.24 -12.55
CA THR A 13 6.59 12.63 -12.33
C THR A 13 6.79 12.99 -10.86
N TYR A 14 7.76 13.87 -10.62
CA TYR A 14 7.92 14.56 -9.35
C TYR A 14 6.70 15.47 -9.10
N LEU A 15 5.63 14.93 -8.53
CA LEU A 15 4.55 15.74 -7.96
C LEU A 15 4.92 16.04 -6.50
N LYS A 16 5.80 17.04 -6.31
CA LYS A 16 6.02 17.66 -4.97
C LYS A 16 4.79 18.41 -4.45
N HIS A 17 3.84 18.67 -5.34
CA HIS A 17 2.46 19.02 -5.10
C HIS A 17 1.74 18.16 -6.14
N GLU A 18 0.81 17.26 -5.86
CA GLU A 18 -0.56 17.58 -5.50
C GLU A 18 -1.27 16.26 -5.15
N ASN A 19 -1.52 15.99 -3.87
CA ASN A 19 -2.73 15.26 -3.50
C ASN A 19 -3.86 16.31 -3.47
N LYS A 20 -4.13 16.97 -4.60
CA LYS A 20 -5.27 17.90 -4.67
C LYS A 20 -6.53 17.09 -4.38
N ALA A 21 -7.44 17.71 -3.63
CA ALA A 21 -8.73 17.09 -3.41
C ALA A 21 -9.39 16.83 -4.76
N ILE A 22 -9.99 15.65 -4.91
CA ILE A 22 -10.95 15.38 -5.98
C ILE A 22 -11.97 16.53 -5.92
N PRO A 23 -12.14 17.30 -7.01
CA PRO A 23 -13.11 18.37 -7.09
C PRO A 23 -14.49 17.90 -6.62
N LYS A 24 -15.25 18.76 -5.94
CA LYS A 24 -16.55 18.34 -5.37
C LYS A 24 -17.52 17.79 -6.43
N HIS A 25 -17.46 18.27 -7.67
CA HIS A 25 -18.28 17.76 -8.78
C HIS A 25 -17.85 16.36 -9.27
N ASP A 26 -16.62 15.95 -8.98
CA ASP A 26 -16.12 14.60 -9.28
C ASP A 26 -16.47 13.60 -8.15
N ARG A 27 -17.08 14.07 -7.04
CA ARG A 27 -17.59 13.23 -5.94
C ARG A 27 -19.10 13.08 -6.12
N ILE A 28 -19.59 11.88 -6.41
CA ILE A 28 -20.97 11.74 -6.92
C ILE A 28 -21.80 10.65 -6.24
N GLU A 29 -23.07 10.98 -5.98
CA GLU A 29 -24.19 10.11 -5.66
C GLU A 29 -25.01 9.76 -6.94
N GLY A 30 -25.02 8.48 -7.35
CA GLY A 30 -26.07 7.86 -8.18
C GLY A 30 -26.17 8.13 -9.70
N GLY A 31 -26.80 7.16 -10.40
CA GLY A 31 -27.43 7.25 -11.73
C GLY A 31 -26.52 7.41 -12.95
N ALA A 32 -26.18 8.64 -13.28
CA ALA A 32 -25.29 9.00 -14.37
C ALA A 32 -24.77 10.41 -14.07
N THR A 33 -23.53 10.72 -14.48
CA THR A 33 -22.95 12.02 -14.13
C THR A 33 -22.08 12.60 -15.21
N LYS A 34 -22.26 13.88 -15.47
CA LYS A 34 -21.46 14.61 -16.43
C LYS A 34 -20.17 15.10 -15.77
N ILE A 35 -19.03 14.50 -16.13
CA ILE A 35 -17.70 14.93 -15.69
C ILE A 35 -16.91 15.31 -16.93
N LEU A 36 -16.35 16.53 -16.93
CA LEU A 36 -15.58 17.09 -18.06
C LEU A 36 -16.32 17.01 -19.41
N GLY A 37 -17.65 17.20 -19.37
CA GLY A 37 -18.50 17.15 -20.57
C GLY A 37 -18.92 15.75 -21.01
N ILE A 38 -18.38 14.70 -20.40
CA ILE A 38 -18.69 13.30 -20.72
C ILE A 38 -19.73 12.79 -19.71
N THR A 39 -20.79 12.15 -20.20
CA THR A 39 -21.76 11.46 -19.35
C THR A 39 -21.21 10.10 -18.97
N TRP A 40 -21.02 9.88 -17.67
CA TRP A 40 -20.53 8.64 -17.10
C TRP A 40 -21.69 7.83 -16.50
N ILE A 41 -21.75 6.54 -16.83
CA ILE A 41 -22.67 5.54 -16.30
C ILE A 41 -21.92 4.68 -15.30
N ASN A 42 -22.18 4.91 -14.01
CA ASN A 42 -21.34 4.40 -12.92
C ASN A 42 -21.17 2.87 -12.89
N ASP A 43 -22.19 2.10 -13.27
CA ASP A 43 -22.23 0.64 -13.25
C ASP A 43 -21.73 -0.02 -14.54
N LYS A 44 -21.54 0.75 -15.61
CA LYS A 44 -21.12 0.23 -16.93
C LYS A 44 -19.73 0.69 -17.35
N ASP A 45 -19.29 1.85 -16.87
CA ASP A 45 -18.01 2.42 -17.30
C ASP A 45 -16.81 1.69 -16.69
N THR A 46 -15.78 1.55 -17.50
CA THR A 46 -14.49 0.98 -17.10
C THR A 46 -13.38 2.03 -17.23
N ILE A 47 -12.35 1.89 -16.40
CA ILE A 47 -11.09 2.63 -16.51
C ILE A 47 -10.10 1.70 -17.19
N ARG A 48 -9.64 2.10 -18.38
CA ARG A 48 -8.59 1.39 -19.10
C ARG A 48 -7.22 1.94 -18.73
N VAL A 49 -6.30 1.02 -18.42
CA VAL A 49 -4.92 1.34 -18.06
C VAL A 49 -4.02 0.94 -19.21
N THR A 50 -3.40 1.94 -19.83
CA THR A 50 -2.53 1.78 -20.99
C THR A 50 -1.11 2.19 -20.63
N LEU A 51 -0.12 1.33 -20.90
CA LEU A 51 1.28 1.75 -20.81
C LEU A 51 1.65 2.45 -22.10
N LYS A 52 2.04 3.73 -21.99
CA LYS A 52 2.67 4.45 -23.08
C LYS A 52 4.17 4.42 -22.85
N PRO A 53 4.93 3.53 -23.53
CA PRO A 53 6.38 3.56 -23.42
C PRO A 53 6.89 4.95 -23.84
N TRP A 54 7.91 5.42 -23.13
CA TRP A 54 8.53 6.70 -23.47
C TRP A 54 9.28 6.54 -24.79
N ILE A 55 8.85 7.30 -25.80
CA ILE A 55 9.47 7.37 -27.13
C ILE A 55 10.15 8.75 -27.23
N GLU A 56 11.39 8.81 -26.76
CA GLU A 56 12.44 9.76 -27.17
C GLU A 56 12.07 11.25 -27.44
N HIS A 57 11.17 11.87 -26.68
CA HIS A 57 11.01 13.34 -26.71
C HIS A 57 11.88 14.05 -25.66
N GLU A 58 12.39 15.23 -26.04
CA GLU A 58 13.37 16.01 -25.29
C GLU A 58 13.07 16.11 -23.79
N LEU A 59 14.12 15.80 -23.05
CA LEU A 59 14.14 15.56 -21.62
C LEU A 59 14.14 16.90 -20.85
N THR A 60 13.12 17.17 -20.04
CA THR A 60 13.07 18.37 -19.17
C THR A 60 14.18 18.38 -18.09
N LYS A 61 14.42 19.55 -17.47
CA LYS A 61 15.57 19.99 -16.64
C LYS A 61 16.17 19.08 -15.53
N ARG A 62 15.79 17.81 -15.35
CA ARG A 62 16.29 16.92 -14.28
C ARG A 62 16.65 15.51 -14.77
N ASN A 63 17.32 15.38 -15.91
CA ASN A 63 17.68 14.07 -16.43
C ASN A 63 19.15 13.74 -16.23
N GLN A 64 19.38 12.51 -15.78
CA GLN A 64 20.65 11.82 -15.82
C GLN A 64 20.74 11.16 -17.20
N ILE A 65 21.87 11.30 -17.90
CA ILE A 65 22.08 10.65 -19.19
C ILE A 65 22.14 9.14 -18.91
N LEU A 66 21.15 8.39 -19.38
CA LEU A 66 21.19 6.94 -19.36
C LEU A 66 22.34 6.49 -20.27
N ASP A 67 23.20 5.62 -19.76
CA ASP A 67 24.24 5.00 -20.56
C ASP A 67 23.63 3.99 -21.57
N LYS A 68 24.48 3.31 -22.33
CA LYS A 68 24.00 2.36 -23.35
C LYS A 68 23.29 1.17 -22.70
N ASP A 69 23.79 0.69 -21.58
CA ASP A 69 23.30 -0.50 -20.90
C ASP A 69 21.92 -0.23 -20.26
N ASP A 70 21.76 0.94 -19.62
CA ASP A 70 20.49 1.40 -19.08
C ASP A 70 19.44 1.61 -20.18
N LYS A 71 19.84 2.14 -21.35
CA LYS A 71 18.94 2.29 -22.51
C LYS A 71 18.50 0.95 -23.07
N GLU A 72 19.39 -0.03 -23.11
CA GLU A 72 19.07 -1.37 -23.59
C GLU A 72 18.16 -2.12 -22.60
N ALA A 73 18.48 -2.04 -21.30
CA ALA A 73 17.62 -2.56 -20.24
C ALA A 73 16.22 -1.92 -20.28
N TRP A 74 16.15 -0.60 -20.47
CA TRP A 74 14.90 0.15 -20.64
C TRP A 74 14.08 -0.35 -21.84
N ARG A 75 14.71 -0.49 -23.00
CA ARG A 75 14.06 -0.99 -24.23
C ARG A 75 13.57 -2.43 -24.05
N SER A 76 14.35 -3.27 -23.39
CA SER A 76 13.96 -4.65 -23.07
C SER A 76 12.72 -4.69 -22.18
N LEU A 77 12.71 -3.91 -21.10
CA LEU A 77 11.57 -3.84 -20.17
C LEU A 77 10.29 -3.31 -20.84
N THR A 78 10.41 -2.32 -21.71
CA THR A 78 9.26 -1.68 -22.38
C THR A 78 8.71 -2.48 -23.55
N LYS A 79 9.47 -3.41 -24.13
CA LYS A 79 9.04 -4.26 -25.26
C LYS A 79 7.85 -5.17 -24.90
N GLU A 80 7.78 -5.62 -23.65
CA GLU A 80 6.72 -6.50 -23.16
C GLU A 80 5.45 -5.75 -22.72
N TRP A 81 5.46 -4.42 -22.79
CA TRP A 81 4.33 -3.61 -22.37
C TRP A 81 3.21 -3.71 -23.39
N LEU A 82 2.16 -4.42 -23.01
CA LEU A 82 0.91 -4.40 -23.75
C LEU A 82 0.36 -2.97 -23.77
N ALA A 83 -0.17 -2.56 -24.93
CA ALA A 83 -0.85 -1.28 -25.06
C ALA A 83 -1.98 -1.18 -24.03
N ASP A 84 -2.79 -2.21 -23.86
CA ASP A 84 -3.85 -2.25 -22.86
C ASP A 84 -3.53 -3.30 -21.77
N ILE A 85 -3.23 -2.83 -20.56
CA ILE A 85 -2.88 -3.71 -19.43
C ILE A 85 -4.14 -4.34 -18.86
N ILE A 86 -5.14 -3.52 -18.53
CA ILE A 86 -6.33 -3.96 -17.82
C ILE A 86 -7.47 -2.95 -17.97
N GLU A 87 -8.70 -3.45 -17.99
CA GLU A 87 -9.91 -2.67 -17.79
C GLU A 87 -10.41 -2.94 -16.38
N ILE A 88 -10.53 -1.88 -15.60
CA ILE A 88 -10.99 -1.96 -14.21
C ILE A 88 -12.38 -1.35 -14.17
N PRO A 89 -13.39 -2.05 -13.61
CA PRO A 89 -14.70 -1.45 -13.40
C PRO A 89 -14.53 -0.13 -12.64
N ARG A 90 -15.15 0.95 -13.15
CA ARG A 90 -15.11 2.24 -12.46
C ARG A 90 -15.69 2.05 -11.06
N LEU A 91 -16.84 1.36 -10.97
CA LEU A 91 -17.45 0.98 -9.70
C LEU A 91 -16.63 -0.13 -9.02
N ALA A 92 -15.73 0.27 -8.13
CA ALA A 92 -14.99 -0.66 -7.29
C ALA A 92 -15.93 -1.46 -6.37
N THR A 93 -17.02 -0.84 -5.89
CA THR A 93 -18.05 -1.53 -5.11
C THR A 93 -19.38 -0.78 -4.92
N LYS A 94 -20.46 -1.56 -4.79
CA LYS A 94 -21.79 -1.11 -4.35
C LYS A 94 -21.73 -0.64 -2.88
N LYS A 95 -22.51 0.40 -2.53
CA LYS A 95 -22.55 0.88 -1.14
C LYS A 95 -23.34 -0.16 -0.32
N LEU A 96 -22.62 -1.01 0.40
CA LEU A 96 -23.22 -1.97 1.33
C LEU A 96 -23.14 -1.40 2.76
N SER A 97 -23.97 -1.93 3.65
CA SER A 97 -24.10 -1.44 5.03
C SER A 97 -22.83 -1.58 5.86
N ASP A 98 -21.96 -2.56 5.54
CA ASP A 98 -20.74 -2.85 6.30
C ASP A 98 -19.50 -2.82 5.39
N GLN A 99 -18.77 -1.70 5.45
CA GLN A 99 -17.56 -1.47 4.65
C GLN A 99 -16.34 -1.30 5.57
N GLN A 100 -15.21 -1.85 5.14
CA GLN A 100 -13.93 -1.71 5.83
C GLN A 100 -12.83 -1.35 4.83
N VAL A 101 -11.84 -0.57 5.29
CA VAL A 101 -10.66 -0.24 4.49
C VAL A 101 -9.47 -1.06 4.96
N HIS A 102 -8.80 -1.70 4.01
CA HIS A 102 -7.63 -2.52 4.24
C HIS A 102 -6.44 -1.92 3.53
N VAL A 103 -5.37 -1.65 4.28
CA VAL A 103 -4.18 -0.96 3.77
C VAL A 103 -3.01 -1.92 3.85
N PHE A 104 -2.42 -2.27 2.72
CA PHE A 104 -1.25 -3.13 2.66
C PHE A 104 -0.02 -2.28 2.36
N THR A 105 1.08 -2.56 3.07
CA THR A 105 2.31 -1.77 2.97
C THR A 105 3.53 -2.65 2.86
N ASP A 106 4.48 -2.24 2.03
CA ASP A 106 5.74 -2.95 1.83
C ASP A 106 6.90 -2.00 1.52
N ALA A 107 8.12 -2.47 1.68
CA ALA A 107 9.33 -1.74 1.35
C ALA A 107 10.51 -2.67 1.08
N SER A 108 11.28 -2.34 0.05
CA SER A 108 12.60 -2.87 -0.25
C SER A 108 13.66 -1.76 -0.13
N SER A 109 14.91 -2.09 -0.44
CA SER A 109 15.99 -1.09 -0.56
C SER A 109 15.77 -0.10 -1.71
N VAL A 110 14.90 -0.42 -2.67
CA VAL A 110 14.68 0.37 -3.88
C VAL A 110 13.45 1.28 -3.74
N ALA A 111 12.38 0.79 -3.13
CA ALA A 111 11.11 1.50 -3.05
C ALA A 111 10.28 1.07 -1.84
N TYR A 112 9.29 1.89 -1.48
CA TYR A 112 8.24 1.53 -0.54
C TYR A 112 6.87 1.87 -1.12
N SER A 113 5.90 1.01 -0.83
CA SER A 113 4.64 0.93 -1.56
C SER A 113 3.46 0.69 -0.64
N VAL A 114 2.29 1.10 -1.12
CA VAL A 114 1.00 1.04 -0.44
C VAL A 114 -0.07 0.64 -1.43
N ALA A 115 -0.98 -0.23 -1.03
CA ALA A 115 -2.26 -0.48 -1.68
C ALA A 115 -3.39 -0.35 -0.65
N VAL A 116 -4.45 0.36 -1.01
CA VAL A 116 -5.65 0.56 -0.20
C VAL A 116 -6.77 -0.18 -0.89
N HIS A 117 -7.32 -1.18 -0.23
CA HIS A 117 -8.47 -1.98 -0.65
C HIS A 117 -9.70 -1.59 0.15
N ILE A 118 -10.86 -1.76 -0.45
CA ILE A 118 -12.13 -1.81 0.28
C ILE A 118 -12.60 -3.24 0.35
N LEU A 119 -13.06 -3.64 1.53
CA LEU A 119 -13.84 -4.83 1.75
C LEU A 119 -15.29 -4.43 2.00
N ASN A 120 -16.21 -5.09 1.30
CA ASN A 120 -17.64 -4.93 1.54
C ASN A 120 -18.19 -6.23 2.07
N LYS A 121 -19.02 -6.11 3.08
CA LYS A 121 -19.71 -7.22 3.72
C LYS A 121 -21.20 -6.98 3.54
N HIS A 122 -21.83 -7.85 2.76
CA HIS A 122 -23.27 -8.06 2.78
C HIS A 122 -23.55 -9.40 3.46
N THR A 123 -24.80 -9.64 3.84
CA THR A 123 -25.24 -10.90 4.49
C THR A 123 -24.77 -12.14 3.72
N ASP A 124 -24.75 -12.07 2.39
CA ASP A 124 -24.49 -13.21 1.50
C ASP A 124 -23.31 -12.99 0.53
N GLU A 125 -22.72 -11.80 0.49
CA GLU A 125 -21.65 -11.47 -0.46
C GLU A 125 -20.53 -10.67 0.22
N ARG A 126 -19.29 -11.13 0.02
CA ARG A 126 -18.09 -10.41 0.45
C ARG A 126 -17.15 -10.25 -0.73
N ASN A 127 -16.86 -9.01 -1.06
CA ASN A 127 -15.96 -8.69 -2.15
C ASN A 127 -14.97 -7.62 -1.74
N SER A 128 -13.82 -7.66 -2.39
CA SER A 128 -12.72 -6.78 -2.14
C SER A 128 -12.21 -6.21 -3.46
N ALA A 129 -11.88 -4.92 -3.45
CA ALA A 129 -11.37 -4.22 -4.62
C ALA A 129 -10.31 -3.20 -4.22
N ILE A 130 -9.26 -3.08 -5.03
CA ILE A 130 -8.28 -2.01 -4.88
C ILE A 130 -8.92 -0.65 -5.16
N LEU A 131 -8.73 0.28 -4.24
CA LEU A 131 -9.07 1.67 -4.43
C LEU A 131 -7.88 2.45 -4.89
N PHE A 132 -6.77 2.42 -4.15
CA PHE A 132 -5.67 3.34 -4.35
C PHE A 132 -4.33 2.62 -4.21
N ALA A 133 -3.37 2.92 -5.08
CA ALA A 133 -2.01 2.42 -4.99
C ALA A 133 -1.01 3.56 -5.06
N LYS A 134 0.09 3.46 -4.30
CA LYS A 134 1.19 4.43 -4.38
C LYS A 134 2.53 3.79 -4.06
N SER A 135 3.51 4.07 -4.90
CA SER A 135 4.91 3.69 -4.70
C SER A 135 5.79 4.92 -4.65
N ARG A 136 6.89 4.84 -3.89
CA ARG A 136 7.91 5.87 -3.80
C ARG A 136 9.28 5.23 -3.80
N LEU A 137 10.22 5.82 -4.53
CA LEU A 137 11.62 5.41 -4.45
C LEU A 137 12.16 5.63 -3.04
N ALA A 138 12.98 4.69 -2.58
CA ALA A 138 13.71 4.82 -1.34
C ALA A 138 14.66 6.03 -1.42
N PRO A 139 14.91 6.72 -0.30
CA PRO A 139 15.84 7.84 -0.30
C PRO A 139 17.24 7.42 -0.76
N ILE A 140 17.90 8.27 -1.54
CA ILE A 140 19.28 8.05 -2.02
C ILE A 140 20.24 7.83 -0.84
N LYS A 141 20.03 8.56 0.26
CA LYS A 141 20.74 8.28 1.51
C LYS A 141 20.24 6.95 2.05
N SER A 142 21.12 5.95 2.02
CA SER A 142 20.84 4.58 2.45
C SER A 142 20.16 4.55 3.83
N MET A 143 19.08 3.80 3.89
CA MET A 143 18.28 3.57 5.08
C MET A 143 18.12 2.07 5.29
N ILE A 144 18.17 1.64 6.54
CA ILE A 144 17.88 0.25 6.88
C ILE A 144 16.43 -0.10 6.53
N ILE A 145 16.20 -1.34 6.08
CA ILE A 145 14.89 -1.86 5.67
C ILE A 145 13.79 -1.61 6.73
N PRO A 146 14.01 -1.82 8.05
CA PRO A 146 12.98 -1.54 9.05
C PRO A 146 12.47 -0.09 9.06
N ARG A 147 13.34 0.90 8.79
CA ARG A 147 12.93 2.31 8.69
C ARG A 147 12.13 2.57 7.41
N LEU A 148 12.46 1.88 6.32
CA LEU A 148 11.70 1.96 5.06
C LEU A 148 10.31 1.32 5.22
N LYS A 149 10.20 0.17 5.88
CA LYS A 149 8.91 -0.45 6.24
C LYS A 149 8.06 0.48 7.12
N LEU A 150 8.67 1.17 8.10
CA LEU A 150 7.96 2.20 8.89
C LEU A 150 7.47 3.38 8.04
N LEU A 151 8.25 3.80 7.03
CA LEU A 151 7.84 4.83 6.06
C LEU A 151 6.69 4.34 5.16
N ALA A 152 6.69 3.06 4.78
CA ALA A 152 5.58 2.43 4.05
C ALA A 152 4.29 2.50 4.88
N ILE A 153 4.35 2.10 6.15
CA ILE A 153 3.21 2.18 7.08
C ILE A 153 2.70 3.61 7.21
N LEU A 154 3.60 4.58 7.45
CA LEU A 154 3.22 5.99 7.55
C LEU A 154 2.56 6.50 6.25
N THR A 155 3.07 6.08 5.10
CA THR A 155 2.48 6.41 3.79
C THR A 155 1.11 5.76 3.64
N GLY A 156 0.95 4.54 4.14
CA GLY A 156 -0.33 3.82 4.20
C GLY A 156 -1.36 4.56 5.03
N VAL A 157 -0.99 5.01 6.23
CA VAL A 157 -1.87 5.81 7.10
C VAL A 157 -2.37 7.07 6.38
N ARG A 158 -1.45 7.80 5.74
CA ARG A 158 -1.79 9.02 4.99
C ARG A 158 -2.64 8.72 3.76
N ALA A 159 -2.38 7.63 3.05
CA ALA A 159 -3.14 7.20 1.88
C ALA A 159 -4.58 6.83 2.27
N ALA A 160 -4.77 6.06 3.34
CA ALA A 160 -6.09 5.69 3.83
C ALA A 160 -6.92 6.91 4.22
N ASN A 161 -6.35 7.83 5.01
CA ASN A 161 -7.02 9.09 5.37
C ASN A 161 -7.38 9.92 4.13
N PHE A 162 -6.50 9.96 3.14
CA PHE A 162 -6.77 10.63 1.88
C PHE A 162 -7.97 9.99 1.16
N VAL A 163 -7.96 8.66 0.97
CA VAL A 163 -9.05 7.92 0.30
C VAL A 163 -10.38 8.13 1.03
N ILE A 164 -10.41 7.93 2.36
CA ILE A 164 -11.61 8.12 3.19
C ILE A 164 -12.18 9.53 3.03
N LYS A 165 -11.32 10.55 3.08
CA LYS A 165 -11.71 11.96 2.92
C LYS A 165 -12.19 12.27 1.50
N GLN A 166 -11.50 11.77 0.48
CA GLN A 166 -11.88 12.03 -0.91
C GLN A 166 -13.20 11.38 -1.28
N LEU A 167 -13.48 10.24 -0.65
CA LEU A 167 -14.69 9.49 -0.88
C LEU A 167 -15.83 9.78 0.05
N SER A 168 -15.65 10.76 0.93
CA SER A 168 -16.66 11.11 1.93
C SER A 168 -17.15 9.87 2.67
N MET A 169 -16.26 8.90 2.89
CA MET A 169 -16.56 7.72 3.69
C MET A 169 -16.78 8.22 5.11
N GLY A 170 -17.84 7.74 5.76
CA GLY A 170 -18.05 7.97 7.18
C GLY A 170 -16.94 7.37 8.03
N LYS A 171 -17.13 7.31 9.34
CA LYS A 171 -16.25 6.55 10.22
C LYS A 171 -16.41 5.05 9.90
N ILE A 172 -15.47 4.51 9.14
CA ILE A 172 -15.39 3.09 8.79
C ILE A 172 -14.16 2.45 9.44
N PRO A 173 -14.20 1.16 9.78
CA PRO A 173 -13.03 0.45 10.30
C PRO A 173 -11.89 0.44 9.29
N VAL A 174 -10.66 0.63 9.77
CA VAL A 174 -9.45 0.58 8.97
C VAL A 174 -8.45 -0.39 9.59
N VAL A 175 -7.97 -1.32 8.77
CA VAL A 175 -6.91 -2.28 9.15
C VAL A 175 -5.71 -2.07 8.24
N LEU A 176 -4.55 -1.77 8.83
CA LEU A 176 -3.28 -1.67 8.13
C LEU A 176 -2.44 -2.92 8.37
N TRP A 177 -2.01 -3.53 7.29
CA TRP A 177 -1.23 -4.76 7.21
C TRP A 177 0.21 -4.45 6.80
N SER A 178 1.16 -5.06 7.50
CA SER A 178 2.58 -5.01 7.16
C SER A 178 3.25 -6.35 7.48
N ASP A 179 4.21 -6.74 6.65
CA ASP A 179 5.08 -7.89 6.90
C ASP A 179 6.23 -7.57 7.88
N SER A 180 6.36 -6.32 8.31
CA SER A 180 7.44 -5.90 9.21
C SER A 180 7.04 -6.00 10.68
N LYS A 181 7.30 -7.15 11.29
CA LYS A 181 7.13 -7.35 12.75
C LYS A 181 7.89 -6.29 13.57
N CYS A 182 9.08 -5.88 13.11
CA CYS A 182 9.87 -4.83 13.76
C CYS A 182 9.16 -3.47 13.75
N ALA A 183 8.63 -3.04 12.59
CA ALA A 183 7.91 -1.77 12.51
C ALA A 183 6.59 -1.80 13.31
N LEU A 184 5.85 -2.92 13.25
CA LEU A 184 4.65 -3.15 14.06
C LEU A 184 4.97 -3.09 15.56
N HIS A 185 6.09 -3.68 15.98
CA HIS A 185 6.54 -3.61 17.36
C HIS A 185 6.82 -2.17 17.81
N TRP A 186 7.49 -1.35 16.99
CA TRP A 186 7.68 0.06 17.32
C TRP A 186 6.36 0.83 17.46
N ILE A 187 5.37 0.53 16.62
CA ILE A 187 4.05 1.16 16.68
C ILE A 187 3.29 0.76 17.95
N GLN A 188 3.44 -0.47 18.43
CA GLN A 188 2.80 -0.96 19.66
C GLN A 188 3.56 -0.56 20.94
N SER A 189 4.89 -0.47 20.87
CA SER A 189 5.76 -0.22 22.03
C SER A 189 5.63 1.19 22.58
N ARG A 190 5.11 1.35 23.80
CA ARG A 190 5.00 2.65 24.47
C ARG A 190 6.30 3.15 25.12
N SER A 191 7.43 2.47 24.88
CA SER A 191 8.73 2.90 25.40
C SER A 191 9.16 4.24 24.80
N LYS A 192 9.72 5.11 25.63
CA LYS A 192 10.29 6.41 25.22
C LYS A 192 11.71 6.28 24.63
N LEU A 193 12.27 5.07 24.55
CA LEU A 193 13.66 4.83 24.11
C LEU A 193 13.81 4.64 22.59
N LEU A 194 12.83 5.07 21.78
CA LEU A 194 12.94 4.96 20.32
C LEU A 194 13.83 6.08 19.78
N PRO A 195 14.72 5.81 18.80
CA PRO A 195 15.44 6.87 18.09
C PRO A 195 14.48 7.91 17.50
N LYS A 196 14.85 9.20 17.57
CA LYS A 196 14.00 10.34 17.16
C LYS A 196 13.33 10.17 15.79
N PHE A 197 14.04 9.59 14.81
CA PHE A 197 13.47 9.29 13.48
C PHE A 197 12.24 8.37 13.56
N ILE A 198 12.32 7.31 14.36
CA ILE A 198 11.28 6.30 14.55
C ILE A 198 10.17 6.90 15.41
N GLN A 199 10.54 7.53 16.53
CA GLN A 199 9.60 8.12 17.48
C GLN A 199 8.63 9.10 16.80
N ASN A 200 9.14 10.09 16.06
CA ASN A 200 8.30 11.11 15.41
C ASN A 200 7.27 10.49 14.45
N ARG A 201 7.64 9.40 13.76
CA ARG A 201 6.77 8.72 12.78
C ARG A 201 5.74 7.84 13.47
N VAL A 202 6.16 7.13 14.52
CA VAL A 202 5.27 6.33 15.36
C VAL A 202 4.23 7.23 16.04
N GLU A 203 4.63 8.39 16.54
CA GLU A 203 3.70 9.37 17.12
C GLU A 203 2.68 9.87 16.10
N GLU A 204 3.07 10.10 14.85
CA GLU A 204 2.13 10.43 13.79
C GLU A 204 1.19 9.27 13.45
N ILE A 205 1.70 8.05 13.33
CA ILE A 205 0.92 6.83 13.08
C ILE A 205 -0.10 6.60 14.20
N ARG A 206 0.24 6.89 15.46
CA ARG A 206 -0.66 6.71 16.62
C ARG A 206 -1.79 7.72 16.71
N LYS A 207 -1.78 8.80 15.91
CA LYS A 207 -2.87 9.80 15.91
C LYS A 207 -4.14 9.28 15.22
N VAL A 208 -4.06 8.18 14.47
CA VAL A 208 -5.21 7.58 13.79
C VAL A 208 -5.77 6.41 14.58
N ASN A 209 -7.08 6.18 14.44
CA ASN A 209 -7.77 5.05 15.07
C ASN A 209 -7.82 3.83 14.13
N PHE A 210 -6.65 3.27 13.79
CA PHE A 210 -6.54 2.11 12.90
C PHE A 210 -6.07 0.87 13.67
N SER A 211 -6.47 -0.31 13.20
CA SER A 211 -5.87 -1.57 13.63
C SER A 211 -4.60 -1.85 12.83
N PHE A 212 -3.50 -2.20 13.50
CA PHE A 212 -2.24 -2.57 12.84
C PHE A 212 -2.02 -4.07 13.01
N ARG A 213 -1.93 -4.81 11.91
CA ARG A 213 -1.82 -6.28 11.89
C ARG A 213 -0.65 -6.74 11.03
N TYR A 214 -0.17 -7.95 11.32
CA TYR A 214 0.85 -8.62 10.53
C TYR A 214 0.22 -9.38 9.36
N VAL A 215 0.89 -9.36 8.21
CA VAL A 215 0.60 -10.22 7.05
C VAL A 215 1.91 -10.85 6.56
N PRO A 216 1.96 -12.17 6.26
CA PRO A 216 3.09 -12.78 5.56
C PRO A 216 3.35 -12.09 4.21
N SER A 217 4.60 -12.06 3.76
CA SER A 217 4.96 -11.40 2.50
C SER A 217 4.27 -12.06 1.29
N GLU A 218 3.99 -13.37 1.37
CA GLU A 218 3.31 -14.15 0.33
C GLU A 218 1.84 -13.73 0.15
N ASP A 219 1.22 -13.26 1.22
CA ASP A 219 -0.15 -12.73 1.25
C ASP A 219 -0.17 -11.20 1.11
N ASN A 220 0.97 -10.54 0.93
CA ASN A 220 1.04 -9.09 0.87
C ASN A 220 0.93 -8.60 -0.58
N PRO A 221 -0.18 -7.98 -1.02
CA PRO A 221 -0.38 -7.59 -2.41
C PRO A 221 0.65 -6.58 -2.94
N VAL A 222 1.25 -5.78 -2.06
CA VAL A 222 2.26 -4.78 -2.44
C VAL A 222 3.68 -5.33 -2.53
N ASP A 223 3.92 -6.59 -2.14
CA ASP A 223 5.24 -7.22 -2.25
C ASP A 223 5.73 -7.25 -3.71
N ILE A 224 4.84 -7.57 -4.66
CA ILE A 224 5.15 -7.54 -6.11
C ILE A 224 5.59 -6.18 -6.61
N VAL A 225 5.15 -5.09 -5.97
CA VAL A 225 5.50 -3.73 -6.37
C VAL A 225 6.94 -3.40 -5.98
N THR A 226 7.44 -4.03 -4.92
CA THR A 226 8.82 -3.86 -4.46
C THR A 226 9.82 -4.81 -5.14
N LYS A 227 9.32 -5.91 -5.74
CA LYS A 227 10.10 -6.93 -6.45
C LYS A 227 10.06 -6.81 -7.98
N GLY A 228 9.03 -6.17 -8.53
CA GLY A 228 8.78 -6.07 -9.96
C GLY A 228 7.91 -7.21 -10.50
N LEU A 229 7.04 -6.89 -11.46
CA LEU A 229 6.17 -7.86 -12.14
C LEU A 229 5.90 -7.38 -13.58
N SER A 230 5.87 -8.30 -14.54
CA SER A 230 5.52 -7.94 -15.92
C SER A 230 4.04 -7.54 -16.03
N SER A 231 3.71 -6.68 -16.99
CA SER A 231 2.34 -6.20 -17.25
C SER A 231 1.37 -7.36 -17.53
N VAL A 232 1.83 -8.39 -18.25
CA VAL A 232 1.03 -9.59 -18.56
C VAL A 232 0.65 -10.34 -17.29
N LYS A 233 1.62 -10.54 -16.38
CA LYS A 233 1.37 -11.22 -15.11
C LYS A 233 0.51 -10.37 -14.18
N LEU A 234 0.74 -9.05 -14.13
CA LEU A 234 -0.04 -8.13 -13.32
C LEU A 234 -1.54 -8.17 -13.65
N ARG A 235 -1.90 -8.29 -14.93
CA ARG A 235 -3.30 -8.40 -15.37
C ARG A 235 -4.04 -9.57 -14.72
N GLN A 236 -3.35 -10.69 -14.48
CA GLN A 236 -3.92 -11.91 -13.92
C GLN A 236 -3.68 -12.05 -12.41
N TYR A 237 -3.00 -11.10 -11.79
CA TYR A 237 -2.55 -11.21 -10.40
C TYR A 237 -3.65 -10.81 -9.41
N LYS A 238 -4.55 -11.75 -9.11
CA LYS A 238 -5.71 -11.54 -8.23
C LYS A 238 -5.35 -10.94 -6.88
N LEU A 239 -4.24 -11.36 -6.26
CA LEU A 239 -3.80 -10.84 -4.97
C LEU A 239 -3.69 -9.31 -5.00
N TRP A 240 -3.18 -8.72 -6.09
CA TRP A 240 -3.09 -7.26 -6.21
C TRP A 240 -4.43 -6.55 -6.39
N TRP A 241 -5.37 -7.13 -7.14
CA TRP A 241 -6.64 -6.48 -7.47
C TRP A 241 -7.72 -6.71 -6.41
N GLU A 242 -7.78 -7.93 -5.89
CA GLU A 242 -8.80 -8.45 -4.98
C GLU A 242 -8.28 -8.59 -3.55
N GLY A 243 -6.98 -8.45 -3.31
CA GLY A 243 -6.40 -8.70 -1.99
C GLY A 243 -6.30 -10.21 -1.67
N PRO A 244 -5.91 -10.56 -0.44
CA PRO A 244 -5.77 -11.96 -0.01
C PRO A 244 -7.12 -12.68 0.01
N SER A 245 -7.16 -13.96 -0.35
CA SER A 245 -8.41 -14.74 -0.38
C SER A 245 -9.09 -14.83 0.99
N TRP A 246 -8.31 -14.86 2.07
CA TRP A 246 -8.84 -14.85 3.44
C TRP A 246 -9.49 -13.50 3.82
N LEU A 247 -9.24 -12.42 3.09
CA LEU A 247 -9.80 -11.09 3.40
C LEU A 247 -11.32 -11.08 3.27
N THR A 248 -11.86 -11.82 2.29
CA THR A 248 -13.30 -11.98 2.07
C THR A 248 -13.91 -13.08 2.94
N SER A 249 -13.11 -13.82 3.71
CA SER A 249 -13.60 -14.79 4.70
C SER A 249 -14.04 -14.10 6.02
N PRO A 250 -14.78 -14.78 6.92
CA PRO A 250 -15.05 -14.29 8.28
C PRO A 250 -13.78 -13.80 8.99
N GLU A 251 -13.89 -12.72 9.78
CA GLU A 251 -12.71 -12.13 10.46
C GLU A 251 -12.02 -13.11 11.42
N SER A 252 -12.72 -14.12 11.91
CA SER A 252 -12.16 -15.20 12.72
C SER A 252 -11.11 -16.02 11.96
N GLY A 253 -11.24 -16.11 10.63
CA GLY A 253 -10.29 -16.79 9.75
C GLY A 253 -9.17 -15.88 9.23
N TRP A 254 -9.14 -14.61 9.63
CA TRP A 254 -8.01 -13.73 9.29
C TRP A 254 -6.79 -14.12 10.10
N LEU A 255 -5.62 -13.76 9.57
CA LEU A 255 -4.34 -13.95 10.24
C LEU A 255 -4.36 -13.31 11.64
N GLN A 256 -4.36 -14.16 12.66
CA GLN A 256 -4.21 -13.73 14.04
C GLN A 256 -2.72 -13.71 14.38
N TRP A 257 -2.17 -12.52 14.57
CA TRP A 257 -0.83 -12.38 15.11
C TRP A 257 -0.93 -12.05 16.59
N GLU A 258 -0.56 -13.02 17.44
CA GLU A 258 -0.42 -12.78 18.87
C GLU A 258 0.93 -12.13 19.17
N TYR A 259 0.87 -10.93 19.74
CA TYR A 259 2.03 -10.25 20.29
C TYR A 259 2.47 -10.94 21.60
N GLN A 260 3.59 -11.69 21.57
CA GLN A 260 4.20 -12.21 22.80
C GLN A 260 5.01 -11.12 23.51
N SER A 261 4.30 -10.22 24.21
CA SER A 261 4.89 -9.01 24.79
C SER A 261 5.80 -9.22 26.02
N GLN A 262 5.70 -10.36 26.71
CA GLN A 262 6.28 -10.50 28.05
C GLN A 262 7.00 -11.83 28.34
N LYS A 263 6.91 -12.86 27.47
CA LYS A 263 7.57 -14.15 27.75
C LYS A 263 9.07 -14.15 27.45
N ASN A 264 9.55 -13.35 26.51
CA ASN A 264 10.98 -13.37 26.12
C ASN A 264 11.87 -12.49 27.01
N LEU A 265 11.37 -11.35 27.53
CA LEU A 265 12.12 -10.54 28.50
C LEU A 265 12.43 -11.27 29.82
N LYS A 266 11.56 -12.21 30.24
CA LYS A 266 11.82 -13.05 31.41
C LYS A 266 12.84 -14.16 31.12
N ARG A 267 12.80 -14.78 29.94
CA ARG A 267 13.78 -15.81 29.53
C ARG A 267 15.19 -15.24 29.35
N ASP A 268 15.30 -14.02 28.82
CA ASP A 268 16.60 -13.37 28.63
C ASP A 268 17.22 -12.95 29.98
N ASN A 269 16.41 -12.51 30.95
CA ASN A 269 16.90 -12.23 32.31
C ASN A 269 17.23 -13.50 33.11
N GLU A 270 16.49 -14.60 32.93
CA GLU A 270 16.79 -15.89 33.58
C GLU A 270 18.04 -16.58 32.99
N SER A 271 18.33 -16.38 31.70
CA SER A 271 19.53 -16.92 31.04
C SER A 271 20.80 -16.13 31.38
N LEU A 272 20.69 -14.83 31.67
CA LEU A 272 21.80 -14.00 32.17
C LEU A 272 22.14 -14.27 33.65
N GLN A 273 21.21 -14.83 34.44
CA GLN A 273 21.46 -15.22 35.83
C GLN A 273 22.02 -16.65 35.98
N ARG A 274 22.17 -17.42 34.89
CA ARG A 274 22.57 -18.84 34.92
C ARG A 274 23.95 -19.14 34.34
N SER A 275 24.82 -18.15 34.15
CA SER A 275 26.24 -18.37 33.83
C SER A 275 27.09 -18.37 35.11
N PRO A 276 27.62 -19.52 35.56
CA PRO A 276 28.62 -19.52 36.63
C PRO A 276 29.92 -18.95 36.07
N LEU A 277 30.51 -18.00 36.79
CA LEU A 277 31.91 -17.60 36.65
C LEU A 277 32.79 -18.85 36.69
N LYS A 278 33.31 -19.28 35.55
CA LYS A 278 34.42 -20.25 35.52
C LYS A 278 35.69 -19.50 35.95
N GLN A 279 36.03 -19.65 37.23
CA GLN A 279 37.35 -19.32 37.77
C GLN A 279 38.35 -20.47 37.54
N SER A 280 39.54 -20.10 37.09
CA SER A 280 40.84 -20.82 37.13
C SER A 280 40.97 -22.11 36.29
N ARG A 281 42.13 -22.46 35.72
CA ARG A 281 43.53 -22.16 36.06
C ARG A 281 44.34 -21.69 34.87
#